data_AF-A0A4Q7WWS3-F1
#
_entry.id   AF-A0A4Q7WWS3-F1
#
_cell.length_a   1.000
_cell.length_b   1.000
_cell.length_c   1.000
_cell.angle_alpha   90.00
_cell.angle_beta   90.00
_cell.angle_gamma   90.00
#
_symmetry.space_group_name_H-M   'P 1'
#
loop_
_entity.id
_entity.type
_entity.pdbx_description
1 polymer ?
#
loop_
_entity_poly.entity_id
_entity_poly.type
_entity_poly.pdbx_seq_one_letter_code
_entity_poly.pdbx_strand_id
1 'polypeptide(L)'
;MTTMPRGGAADVHGVVRRRRAVAAAGAVCAGLLVLSACDKPTPLSTITVGQSSVSEEATCGGEGKTLTTEALTACLKDTDIKSIKVDPDETVRFGVDPDVAEKRWTILMNGQPLVEDTDKTYRTIPGSVFFNAQYGAQGDSTLVSIKAGDGKKESQAVTGLWSFKLKKDD
;
A
#
# COMPACT_ATOMS: atom_id res chain seq x y z
N MET A 1 77.23 -8.66 57.39
CA MET A 1 76.82 -7.28 57.08
C MET A 1 75.50 -7.39 56.31
N THR A 2 74.34 -6.90 56.71
CA THR A 2 73.99 -5.90 57.72
C THR A 2 72.51 -6.10 58.07
N THR A 3 72.17 -5.71 59.30
CA THR A 3 70.90 -5.71 60.03
C THR A 3 69.69 -5.07 59.34
N MET A 4 68.48 -5.60 59.61
CA MET A 4 67.19 -4.91 59.39
C MET A 4 67.02 -3.73 60.38
N PRO A 5 66.27 -2.67 60.02
CA PRO A 5 64.88 -2.47 60.52
C PRO A 5 63.93 -1.86 59.44
N ARG A 6 62.60 -1.99 59.43
CA ARG A 6 61.49 -1.76 60.39
C ARG A 6 61.06 -0.27 60.48
N GLY A 7 59.80 0.00 60.09
CA GLY A 7 58.99 1.19 60.41
C GLY A 7 58.67 2.07 59.19
N GLY A 8 57.43 2.55 58.95
CA GLY A 8 56.18 2.47 59.69
C GLY A 8 55.19 3.53 59.16
N ALA A 9 53.97 3.06 58.86
CA ALA A 9 52.63 3.67 58.76
C ALA A 9 52.40 5.18 58.52
N ALA A 10 51.43 5.49 57.65
CA ALA A 10 50.17 6.10 58.08
C ALA A 10 49.06 5.94 57.02
N ASP A 11 48.10 5.09 57.37
CA ASP A 11 46.74 5.00 56.83
C ASP A 11 45.96 6.30 57.06
N VAL A 12 45.16 6.73 56.07
CA VAL A 12 43.84 7.32 56.36
C VAL A 12 42.82 6.72 55.39
N HIS A 13 42.04 5.79 55.92
CA HIS A 13 40.78 5.33 55.37
C HIS A 13 39.69 6.40 55.50
N GLY A 14 38.94 6.62 54.41
CA GLY A 14 37.78 7.51 54.37
C GLY A 14 36.66 6.98 53.46
N VAL A 15 35.93 5.98 53.96
CA VAL A 15 34.49 5.67 53.78
C VAL A 15 33.78 6.15 52.49
N VAL A 16 33.56 5.19 51.58
CA VAL A 16 32.29 4.77 50.94
C VAL A 16 31.12 5.80 50.76
N ARG A 17 30.80 6.04 49.47
CA ARG A 17 29.45 6.16 48.84
C ARG A 17 28.61 7.43 49.05
N ARG A 18 28.45 8.21 47.97
CA ARG A 18 27.17 8.88 47.66
C ARG A 18 26.93 9.03 46.15
N ARG A 19 25.95 8.27 45.65
CA ARG A 19 25.25 8.50 44.37
C ARG A 19 24.29 9.69 44.56
N ARG A 20 24.13 10.54 43.54
CA ARG A 20 22.96 11.38 43.14
C ARG A 20 23.44 12.33 42.02
N ALA A 21 23.11 12.12 40.75
CA ALA A 21 21.82 12.40 40.09
C ALA A 21 21.54 13.92 39.93
N VAL A 22 20.90 14.26 38.80
CA VAL A 22 20.29 15.56 38.36
C VAL A 22 21.20 16.41 37.44
N ALA A 23 20.80 16.96 36.30
CA ALA A 23 19.64 16.81 35.40
C ALA A 23 19.91 17.57 34.08
N ALA A 24 19.02 17.33 33.11
CA ALA A 24 18.94 17.77 31.72
C ALA A 24 19.17 19.26 31.36
N ALA A 25 19.72 19.46 30.15
CA ALA A 25 19.24 20.39 29.11
C ALA A 25 19.89 19.89 27.79
N GLY A 26 19.18 19.45 26.74
CA GLY A 26 17.92 19.94 26.21
C GLY A 26 18.18 20.90 25.05
N ALA A 27 18.86 20.46 23.98
CA ALA A 27 18.89 21.18 22.72
C ALA A 27 17.94 20.47 21.74
N VAL A 28 16.65 20.74 21.90
CA VAL A 28 15.64 20.46 20.89
C VAL A 28 15.64 21.64 19.94
N CYS A 29 16.14 21.44 18.74
CA CYS A 29 15.81 22.24 17.56
C CYS A 29 15.35 21.21 16.52
N ALA A 30 14.07 20.81 16.45
CA ALA A 30 12.92 21.59 15.99
C ALA A 30 13.27 22.42 14.75
N GLY A 31 13.33 21.75 13.60
CA GLY A 31 13.69 22.41 12.35
C GLY A 31 13.48 21.55 11.11
N LEU A 32 12.36 20.82 11.02
CA LEU A 32 11.77 20.31 9.77
C LEU A 32 10.41 19.66 10.10
N LEU A 33 9.48 20.46 10.62
CA LEU A 33 8.09 20.05 10.75
C LEU A 33 7.19 21.14 10.19
N VAL A 34 7.22 21.31 8.86
CA VAL A 34 6.05 21.73 8.09
C VAL A 34 6.08 20.99 6.74
N LEU A 35 5.79 19.70 6.76
CA LEU A 35 4.85 19.13 5.79
C LEU A 35 3.63 18.66 6.60
N SER A 36 2.93 19.58 7.28
CA SER A 36 1.63 19.25 7.88
C SER A 36 0.48 19.31 6.85
N ALA A 37 0.80 19.46 5.57
CA ALA A 37 0.01 18.88 4.48
C ALA A 37 0.67 17.55 4.07
N CYS A 38 0.76 16.59 4.99
CA CYS A 38 0.92 15.19 4.63
C CYS A 38 -0.43 14.71 4.11
N ASP A 39 -0.82 15.14 2.90
CA ASP A 39 -1.82 14.40 2.16
C ASP A 39 -1.29 12.97 2.05
N LYS A 40 -1.96 12.03 2.73
CA LYS A 40 -1.59 10.62 2.71
C LYS A 40 -1.46 10.23 1.24
N PRO A 41 -0.30 9.68 0.78
CA PRO A 41 -0.09 9.41 -0.62
C PRO A 41 -1.25 8.58 -1.16
N THR A 42 -1.75 8.97 -2.34
CA THR A 42 -2.86 8.26 -2.99
C THR A 42 -2.50 6.79 -3.08
N PRO A 43 -3.36 5.88 -2.60
CA PRO A 43 -3.04 4.46 -2.63
C PRO A 43 -2.82 3.99 -4.06
N LEU A 44 -1.79 3.17 -4.25
CA LEU A 44 -1.41 2.60 -5.53
C LEU A 44 -2.06 1.22 -5.72
N SER A 45 -2.39 0.96 -6.98
CA SER A 45 -2.75 -0.36 -7.47
C SER A 45 -1.73 -0.80 -8.50
N THR A 46 -1.34 -2.08 -8.47
CA THR A 46 -0.37 -2.66 -9.39
C THR A 46 -0.94 -3.90 -10.05
N ILE A 47 -0.86 -3.96 -11.38
CA ILE A 47 -1.10 -5.17 -12.16
C ILE A 47 0.23 -5.77 -12.56
N THR A 48 0.38 -7.09 -12.40
CA THR A 48 1.57 -7.84 -12.81
C THR A 48 1.18 -9.03 -13.67
N VAL A 49 1.90 -9.23 -14.76
CA VAL A 49 1.72 -10.30 -15.74
C VAL A 49 3.11 -10.81 -16.12
N GLY A 50 3.41 -12.07 -15.77
CA GLY A 50 4.76 -12.61 -15.88
C GLY A 50 5.78 -11.72 -15.16
N GLN A 51 6.68 -11.10 -15.94
CA GLN A 51 7.72 -10.17 -15.46
C GLN A 51 7.35 -8.69 -15.66
N SER A 52 6.23 -8.40 -16.33
CA SER A 52 5.77 -7.05 -16.61
C SER A 52 4.84 -6.57 -15.51
N SER A 53 4.95 -5.29 -15.13
CA SER A 53 4.04 -4.68 -14.17
C SER A 53 3.72 -3.24 -14.53
N VAL A 54 2.51 -2.82 -14.20
CA VAL A 54 2.06 -1.45 -14.31
C VAL A 54 1.37 -1.02 -13.03
N SER A 55 1.71 0.16 -12.54
CA SER A 55 1.12 0.73 -11.33
C SER A 55 0.48 2.08 -11.63
N GLU A 56 -0.66 2.33 -10.99
CA GLU A 56 -1.38 3.59 -11.09
C GLU A 56 -1.95 4.02 -9.74
N GLU A 57 -2.06 5.34 -9.59
CA GLU A 57 -2.89 5.96 -8.56
C GLU A 57 -4.37 5.78 -8.89
N ALA A 58 -5.23 6.11 -7.94
CA ALA A 58 -6.67 5.97 -8.15
C ALA A 58 -7.11 6.89 -9.30
N THR A 59 -7.70 6.31 -10.35
CA THR A 59 -8.39 7.05 -11.42
C THR A 59 -9.43 7.99 -10.81
N CYS A 60 -10.06 7.58 -9.72
CA CYS A 60 -10.74 8.49 -8.81
C CYS A 60 -10.88 7.97 -7.39
N GLY A 61 -11.00 8.92 -6.45
CA GLY A 61 -11.07 8.60 -5.03
C GLY A 61 -9.72 8.16 -4.48
N GLY A 62 -9.71 7.14 -3.63
CA GLY A 62 -8.51 6.62 -2.95
C GLY A 62 -8.27 7.25 -1.58
N GLU A 63 -8.80 8.46 -1.34
CA GLU A 63 -8.67 9.18 -0.06
C GLU A 63 -9.58 8.65 1.07
N GLY A 64 -10.41 7.64 0.79
CA GLY A 64 -11.34 7.06 1.78
C GLY A 64 -12.67 7.79 1.94
N LYS A 65 -12.93 8.84 1.16
CA LYS A 65 -14.27 9.43 1.03
C LYS A 65 -15.09 8.58 0.06
N THR A 66 -16.37 8.38 0.37
CA THR A 66 -17.30 7.72 -0.55
C THR A 66 -17.52 8.59 -1.78
N LEU A 67 -17.40 7.99 -2.96
CA LEU A 67 -17.66 8.60 -4.26
C LEU A 67 -19.15 8.60 -4.56
N THR A 68 -19.62 9.64 -5.23
CA THR A 68 -20.98 9.65 -5.79
C THR A 68 -21.05 8.79 -7.05
N THR A 69 -22.26 8.36 -7.41
CA THR A 69 -22.50 7.56 -8.62
C THR A 69 -22.08 8.29 -9.89
N GLU A 70 -22.26 9.62 -9.93
CA GLU A 70 -21.87 10.48 -11.05
C GLU A 70 -20.35 10.52 -11.21
N ALA A 71 -19.62 10.69 -10.09
CA ALA A 71 -18.16 10.64 -10.08
C ALA A 71 -17.68 9.29 -10.60
N LEU A 72 -18.22 8.19 -10.06
CA LEU A 72 -17.86 6.83 -10.48
C LEU A 72 -18.08 6.59 -11.97
N THR A 73 -19.22 7.04 -12.50
CA THR A 73 -19.54 6.92 -13.93
C THR A 73 -18.60 7.71 -14.80
N ALA A 74 -18.16 8.89 -14.34
CA ALA A 74 -17.16 9.68 -15.05
C ALA A 74 -15.79 8.97 -15.08
N CYS A 75 -15.35 8.38 -13.96
CA CYS A 75 -14.07 7.66 -13.90
C CYS A 75 -14.04 6.42 -14.79
N LEU A 76 -15.16 5.68 -14.88
CA LEU A 76 -15.26 4.50 -15.74
C LEU A 76 -15.19 4.84 -17.23
N LYS A 77 -15.45 6.10 -17.60
CA LYS A 77 -15.35 6.61 -18.97
C LYS A 77 -13.98 7.21 -19.28
N ASP A 78 -13.07 7.26 -18.30
CA ASP A 78 -11.74 7.78 -18.55
C ASP A 78 -11.03 6.93 -19.60
N THR A 79 -10.35 7.61 -20.51
CA THR A 79 -9.66 7.00 -21.64
C THR A 79 -8.15 7.01 -21.49
N ASP A 80 -7.63 7.87 -20.61
CA ASP A 80 -6.21 7.97 -20.30
C ASP A 80 -5.83 7.03 -19.16
N ILE A 81 -5.91 5.73 -19.46
CA ILE A 81 -5.59 4.64 -18.53
C ILE A 81 -4.42 3.83 -19.07
N LYS A 82 -3.47 3.46 -18.21
CA LYS A 82 -2.35 2.63 -18.66
C LYS A 82 -2.82 1.27 -19.14
N SER A 83 -2.05 0.72 -20.07
CA SER A 83 -2.27 -0.61 -20.61
C SER A 83 -1.12 -1.55 -20.33
N ILE A 84 -1.43 -2.83 -20.18
CA ILE A 84 -0.45 -3.93 -20.09
C ILE A 84 -0.89 -5.07 -21.01
N LYS A 85 0.09 -5.75 -21.60
CA LYS A 85 -0.14 -6.93 -22.43
C LYS A 85 -0.35 -8.17 -21.56
N VAL A 86 -1.24 -9.05 -21.99
CA VAL A 86 -1.60 -10.27 -21.29
C VAL A 86 -1.64 -11.43 -22.25
N ASP A 87 -0.73 -12.40 -22.05
CA ASP A 87 -0.84 -13.72 -22.64
C ASP A 87 -2.03 -14.46 -21.96
N PRO A 88 -3.01 -14.98 -22.72
CA PRO A 88 -4.13 -15.75 -22.17
C PRO A 88 -3.74 -16.99 -21.34
N ASP A 89 -2.55 -17.56 -21.59
CA ASP A 89 -2.02 -18.73 -20.88
C ASP A 89 -1.28 -18.36 -19.58
N GLU A 90 -1.00 -17.08 -19.36
CA GLU A 90 -0.46 -16.56 -18.11
C GLU A 90 -1.54 -16.20 -17.08
N THR A 91 -1.10 -15.78 -15.90
CA THR A 91 -1.99 -15.25 -14.85
C THR A 91 -1.75 -13.77 -14.61
N VAL A 92 -2.83 -13.03 -14.40
CA VAL A 92 -2.79 -11.61 -14.05
C VAL A 92 -2.93 -11.48 -12.54
N ARG A 93 -1.93 -10.89 -11.90
CA ARG A 93 -1.95 -10.55 -10.47
C ARG A 93 -2.35 -9.09 -10.30
N PHE A 94 -3.41 -8.88 -9.53
CA PHE A 94 -3.89 -7.58 -9.09
C PHE A 94 -3.44 -7.37 -7.65
N GLY A 95 -2.67 -6.33 -7.40
CA GLY A 95 -2.18 -5.93 -6.09
C GLY A 95 -2.67 -4.55 -5.71
N VAL A 96 -3.00 -4.37 -4.43
CA VAL A 96 -3.41 -3.09 -3.86
C VAL A 96 -2.65 -2.85 -2.56
N ASP A 97 -2.53 -1.58 -2.19
CA ASP A 97 -1.99 -1.21 -0.88
C ASP A 97 -2.83 -1.80 0.28
N PRO A 98 -2.22 -2.11 1.44
CA PRO A 98 -2.92 -2.64 2.60
C PRO A 98 -4.13 -1.81 3.05
N ASP A 99 -4.04 -0.48 2.98
CA ASP A 99 -5.16 0.43 3.32
C ASP A 99 -6.39 0.23 2.41
N VAL A 100 -6.18 -0.18 1.16
CA VAL A 100 -7.25 -0.52 0.20
C VAL A 100 -7.78 -1.92 0.46
N ALA A 101 -6.89 -2.85 0.82
CA ALA A 101 -7.27 -4.20 1.20
C ALA A 101 -8.22 -4.20 2.41
N GLU A 102 -7.93 -3.41 3.45
CA GLU A 102 -8.82 -3.25 4.62
C GLU A 102 -10.21 -2.70 4.26
N LYS A 103 -10.28 -1.86 3.23
CA LYS A 103 -11.54 -1.31 2.70
C LYS A 103 -12.35 -2.30 1.87
N ARG A 104 -11.81 -3.50 1.65
CA ARG A 104 -12.30 -4.55 0.76
C ARG A 104 -12.42 -4.07 -0.68
N TRP A 105 -11.98 -4.88 -1.62
CA TRP A 105 -12.00 -4.50 -3.02
C TRP A 105 -12.38 -5.67 -3.92
N THR A 106 -12.90 -5.33 -5.09
CA THR A 106 -13.26 -6.29 -6.13
C THR A 106 -12.68 -5.85 -7.47
N ILE A 107 -12.58 -6.81 -8.39
CA ILE A 107 -12.18 -6.59 -9.77
C ILE A 107 -13.47 -6.48 -10.60
N LEU A 108 -13.61 -5.37 -11.31
CA LEU A 108 -14.63 -5.16 -12.32
C LEU A 108 -14.03 -5.43 -13.69
N MET A 109 -14.75 -6.16 -14.54
CA MET A 109 -14.45 -6.31 -15.94
C MET A 109 -15.55 -5.62 -16.75
N ASN A 110 -15.16 -4.65 -17.58
CA ASN A 110 -16.09 -3.81 -18.35
C ASN A 110 -17.22 -3.21 -17.47
N GLY A 111 -16.85 -2.80 -16.24
CA GLY A 111 -17.76 -2.21 -15.24
C GLY A 111 -18.59 -3.20 -14.43
N GLN A 112 -18.54 -4.51 -14.72
CA GLN A 112 -19.28 -5.54 -13.98
C GLN A 112 -18.36 -6.31 -13.03
N PRO A 113 -18.78 -6.65 -11.80
CA PRO A 113 -17.97 -7.46 -10.89
C PRO A 113 -17.61 -8.82 -11.51
N LEU A 114 -16.32 -9.13 -11.55
CA LEU A 114 -15.80 -10.42 -12.02
C LEU A 114 -15.72 -11.44 -10.88
N VAL A 115 -15.51 -10.96 -9.65
CA VAL A 115 -15.31 -11.78 -8.45
C VAL A 115 -15.89 -11.10 -7.22
N GLU A 116 -16.18 -11.89 -6.19
CA GLU A 116 -16.52 -11.37 -4.85
C GLU A 116 -15.40 -10.51 -4.28
N ASP A 117 -15.77 -9.54 -3.43
CA ASP A 117 -14.81 -8.66 -2.77
C ASP A 117 -13.87 -9.41 -1.81
N THR A 118 -12.68 -8.85 -1.60
CA THR A 118 -11.65 -9.43 -0.75
C THR A 118 -10.92 -8.37 0.04
N ASP A 119 -10.41 -8.78 1.20
CA ASP A 119 -9.51 -8.03 2.08
C ASP A 119 -8.03 -8.42 1.92
N LYS A 120 -7.72 -9.26 0.92
CA LYS A 120 -6.34 -9.61 0.60
C LYS A 120 -5.67 -8.46 -0.15
N THR A 121 -4.37 -8.27 0.06
CA THR A 121 -3.58 -7.26 -0.67
C THR A 121 -3.34 -7.63 -2.14
N TYR A 122 -3.65 -8.86 -2.53
CA TYR A 122 -3.58 -9.27 -3.93
C TYR A 122 -4.55 -10.40 -4.27
N ARG A 123 -4.85 -10.52 -5.56
CA ARG A 123 -5.59 -11.64 -6.14
C ARG A 123 -5.05 -11.95 -7.53
N THR A 124 -5.09 -13.23 -7.90
CA THR A 124 -4.64 -13.69 -9.20
C THR A 124 -5.82 -14.25 -9.98
N ILE A 125 -5.93 -13.91 -11.26
CA ILE A 125 -6.97 -14.36 -12.19
C ILE A 125 -6.27 -14.90 -13.46
N PRO A 126 -6.69 -16.04 -14.02
CA PRO A 126 -6.16 -16.52 -15.30
C PRO A 126 -6.37 -15.49 -16.42
N GLY A 127 -5.36 -15.27 -17.27
CA GLY A 127 -5.38 -14.28 -18.35
C GLY A 127 -6.52 -14.52 -19.35
N SER A 128 -6.78 -15.79 -19.68
CA SER A 128 -7.87 -16.22 -20.55
C SER A 128 -9.26 -15.71 -20.16
N VAL A 129 -9.51 -15.42 -18.88
CA VAL A 129 -10.80 -14.86 -18.43
C VAL A 129 -11.07 -13.49 -19.07
N PHE A 130 -10.03 -12.67 -19.24
CA PHE A 130 -10.17 -11.29 -19.72
C PHE A 130 -10.40 -11.18 -21.22
N PHE A 131 -10.29 -12.27 -21.97
CA PHE A 131 -10.54 -12.29 -23.42
C PHE A 131 -11.59 -13.32 -23.81
N ASN A 132 -12.38 -13.79 -22.83
CA ASN A 132 -13.43 -14.78 -23.04
C ASN A 132 -14.83 -14.12 -22.97
N ALA A 133 -15.59 -14.30 -24.06
CA ALA A 133 -16.93 -13.72 -24.22
C ALA A 133 -17.93 -14.18 -23.14
N GLN A 134 -17.76 -15.35 -22.54
CA GLN A 134 -18.62 -15.85 -21.46
C GLN A 134 -18.58 -14.95 -20.23
N TYR A 135 -17.45 -14.28 -19.98
CA TYR A 135 -17.30 -13.35 -18.88
C TYR A 135 -17.65 -11.91 -19.28
N GLY A 136 -17.92 -11.64 -20.56
CA GLY A 136 -18.27 -10.32 -21.08
C GLY A 136 -17.12 -9.57 -21.75
N ALA A 137 -16.01 -10.24 -22.07
CA ALA A 137 -14.93 -9.66 -22.88
C ALA A 137 -15.33 -9.53 -24.36
N GLN A 138 -14.79 -8.52 -25.04
CA GLN A 138 -15.09 -8.23 -26.44
C GLN A 138 -13.79 -7.88 -27.18
N GLY A 139 -13.37 -8.76 -28.09
CA GLY A 139 -12.12 -8.59 -28.85
C GLY A 139 -10.86 -8.76 -28.00
N ASP A 140 -9.79 -8.07 -28.41
CA ASP A 140 -8.43 -8.25 -27.84
C ASP A 140 -8.08 -7.19 -26.78
N SER A 141 -9.06 -6.47 -26.26
CA SER A 141 -8.86 -5.44 -25.23
C SER A 141 -9.99 -5.46 -24.22
N THR A 142 -9.63 -5.41 -22.94
CA THR A 142 -10.59 -5.45 -21.84
C THR A 142 -10.27 -4.37 -20.82
N LEU A 143 -11.30 -3.62 -20.43
CA LEU A 143 -11.20 -2.67 -19.33
C LEU A 143 -11.35 -3.43 -18.02
N VAL A 144 -10.35 -3.32 -17.16
CA VAL A 144 -10.40 -3.87 -15.82
C VAL A 144 -10.24 -2.76 -14.81
N SER A 145 -11.11 -2.73 -13.80
CA SER A 145 -11.03 -1.76 -12.72
C SER A 145 -10.99 -2.45 -11.37
N ILE A 146 -10.15 -1.97 -10.47
CA ILE A 146 -10.21 -2.34 -9.06
C ILE A 146 -11.13 -1.34 -8.37
N LYS A 147 -12.18 -1.83 -7.73
CA LYS A 147 -13.17 -1.04 -6.99
C LYS A 147 -12.99 -1.29 -5.50
N ALA A 148 -12.64 -0.26 -4.74
CA ALA A 148 -12.53 -0.32 -3.27
C ALA A 148 -13.82 0.14 -2.59
N GLY A 149 -14.19 -0.56 -1.50
CA GLY A 149 -15.37 -0.31 -0.69
C GLY A 149 -15.11 0.58 0.53
N ASP A 150 -15.98 0.48 1.54
CA ASP A 150 -15.86 1.15 2.84
C ASP A 150 -15.41 0.22 3.99
N GLY A 151 -14.91 -0.97 3.67
CA GLY A 151 -14.47 -2.00 4.62
C GLY A 151 -15.56 -2.98 5.05
N LYS A 152 -16.82 -2.72 4.72
CA LYS A 152 -17.94 -3.60 5.07
C LYS A 152 -18.21 -4.59 3.93
N LYS A 153 -18.43 -5.85 4.30
CA LYS A 153 -18.87 -6.88 3.35
C LYS A 153 -20.18 -6.47 2.69
N GLU A 154 -20.31 -6.72 1.39
CA GLU A 154 -21.51 -6.44 0.58
C GLU A 154 -21.95 -4.96 0.54
N SER A 155 -21.06 -4.04 0.91
CA SER A 155 -21.32 -2.60 0.82
C SER A 155 -21.32 -2.12 -0.63
N GLN A 156 -22.26 -1.24 -0.95
CA GLN A 156 -22.34 -0.57 -2.25
C GLN A 156 -21.52 0.73 -2.29
N ALA A 157 -20.98 1.17 -1.14
CA ALA A 157 -20.13 2.35 -1.08
C ALA A 157 -18.85 2.12 -1.87
N VAL A 158 -18.44 3.09 -2.67
CA VAL A 158 -17.18 3.05 -3.42
C VAL A 158 -16.30 4.16 -2.92
N THR A 159 -15.07 3.86 -2.51
CA THR A 159 -14.13 4.86 -1.99
C THR A 159 -12.93 5.09 -2.92
N GLY A 160 -12.74 4.22 -3.91
CA GLY A 160 -11.68 4.35 -4.91
C GLY A 160 -11.89 3.44 -6.10
N LEU A 161 -11.38 3.88 -7.25
CA LEU A 161 -11.38 3.13 -8.49
C LEU A 161 -10.01 3.29 -9.18
N TRP A 162 -9.41 2.19 -9.62
CA TRP A 162 -8.19 2.15 -10.42
C TRP A 162 -8.48 1.38 -11.70
N SER A 163 -8.32 1.99 -12.86
CA SER A 163 -8.69 1.40 -14.15
C SER A 163 -7.47 1.13 -15.01
N PHE A 164 -7.41 -0.06 -15.59
CA PHE A 164 -6.33 -0.50 -16.46
C PHE A 164 -6.90 -1.12 -17.73
N LYS A 165 -6.15 -1.02 -18.82
CA LYS A 165 -6.50 -1.67 -20.08
C LYS A 165 -5.63 -2.91 -20.29
N LEU A 166 -6.24 -4.09 -20.24
CA LEU A 166 -5.57 -5.33 -20.61
C LEU A 166 -5.68 -5.51 -22.12
N LYS A 167 -4.55 -5.68 -22.79
CA LYS A 167 -4.49 -6.00 -24.21
C LYS A 167 -4.02 -7.43 -24.36
N LYS A 168 -4.69 -8.22 -25.18
CA LYS A 168 -4.27 -9.58 -25.48
C LYS A 168 -2.89 -9.51 -26.15
N ASP A 169 -1.97 -10.33 -25.70
CA ASP A 169 -0.73 -10.57 -26.44
C ASP A 169 -0.98 -11.65 -27.51
N ASP A 170 -0.24 -11.55 -28.61
CA ASP A 170 -0.41 -12.40 -29.80
C ASP A 170 0.12 -13.83 -29.61
#